data_AF-A0A927J3I7-F1
#
_entry.id   AF-A0A927J3I7-F1
#
_cell.length_a   1.000
_cell.length_b   1.000
_cell.length_c   1.000
_cell.angle_alpha   90.00
_cell.angle_beta   90.00
_cell.angle_gamma   90.00
#
_symmetry.space_group_name_H-M   'P 1'
#
loop_
_entity.id
_entity.type
_entity.pdbx_description
1 polymer ?
#
loop_
_entity_poly.entity_id
_entity_poly.type
_entity_poly.pdbx_seq_one_letter_code
_entity_poly.pdbx_strand_id
1 'polypeptide(L)' 'MQKFSNFDYLYAIFMFLFGLFMIFSPGTFIRKVGYNEERVKAESWLKKIGIGLCIIAPLFAYFIYTKLNA' A
#
# COMPACT_ATOMS: atom_id res chain seq x y z
N MET A 1 -2.85 20.31 19.07
CA MET A 1 -2.44 18.89 19.05
C MET A 1 -3.56 18.10 18.40
N GLN A 2 -3.30 17.47 17.26
CA GLN A 2 -4.30 16.69 16.54
C GLN A 2 -4.58 15.41 17.34
N LYS A 3 -5.83 15.22 17.78
CA LYS A 3 -6.23 14.00 18.49
C LYS A 3 -6.32 12.86 17.48
N PHE A 4 -5.46 11.85 17.61
CA PHE A 4 -5.61 10.61 16.88
C PHE A 4 -6.90 9.92 17.33
N SER A 5 -7.62 9.33 16.38
CA SER A 5 -8.89 8.64 16.59
C SER A 5 -8.84 7.27 15.93
N ASN A 6 -9.79 6.39 16.29
CA ASN A 6 -9.87 5.07 15.67
C ASN A 6 -10.09 5.13 14.14
N PHE A 7 -10.57 6.26 13.61
CA PHE A 7 -10.66 6.48 12.16
C PHE A 7 -9.30 6.55 11.48
N ASP A 8 -8.21 6.86 12.19
CA ASP A 8 -6.88 6.92 11.58
C ASP A 8 -6.38 5.53 11.15
N TYR A 9 -6.85 4.45 11.81
CA TYR A 9 -6.57 3.09 11.37
C TYR A 9 -7.18 2.75 10.02
N LEU A 10 -8.22 3.49 9.60
CA LEU A 10 -8.82 3.31 8.29
C LEU A 10 -7.78 3.57 7.18
N TYR A 11 -6.90 4.56 7.38
CA TYR A 11 -5.79 4.83 6.44
C TYR A 11 -4.80 3.66 6.37
N ALA A 12 -4.47 3.04 7.52
CA ALA A 12 -3.59 1.87 7.55
C ALA A 12 -4.22 0.68 6.81
N ILE A 13 -5.51 0.44 7.01
CA ILE A 13 -6.27 -0.61 6.31
C ILE A 13 -6.31 -0.35 4.81
N PHE A 14 -6.61 0.89 4.39
CA PHE A 14 -6.61 1.26 2.98
C PHE A 14 -5.24 1.10 2.34
N MET A 15 -4.16 1.51 3.01
CA MET A 15 -2.79 1.30 2.53
C MET A 15 -2.47 -0.18 2.33
N PHE A 16 -2.88 -1.03 3.27
CA PHE A 16 -2.65 -2.47 3.18
C PHE A 16 -3.42 -3.10 2.01
N LEU A 17 -4.72 -2.82 1.91
CA LEU A 17 -5.56 -3.33 0.82
C LEU A 17 -5.09 -2.82 -0.54
N PHE A 18 -4.68 -1.56 -0.63
CA PHE A 18 -4.13 -0.98 -1.84
C PHE A 18 -2.80 -1.64 -2.23
N GLY A 19 -1.92 -1.90 -1.26
CA GLY A 19 -0.68 -2.66 -1.48
C GLY A 19 -0.97 -4.06 -2.03
N LEU A 20 -1.94 -4.78 -1.46
CA LEU A 20 -2.37 -6.09 -1.98
C LEU A 20 -2.91 -5.98 -3.41
N PHE A 21 -3.72 -4.96 -3.70
CA PHE A 21 -4.25 -4.73 -5.04
C PHE A 21 -3.15 -4.49 -6.07
N MET A 22 -2.10 -3.74 -5.72
CA MET A 22 -0.92 -3.55 -6.57
C MET A 22 -0.15 -4.85 -6.82
N ILE A 23 -0.11 -5.76 -5.84
CA ILE A 23 0.59 -7.06 -5.98
C ILE A 23 -0.20 -8.03 -6.87
N PHE A 24 -1.50 -8.17 -6.61
CA PHE A 24 -2.35 -9.15 -7.28
C PHE A 24 -2.85 -8.69 -8.64
N SER A 25 -3.04 -7.39 -8.83
CA SER A 25 -3.60 -6.81 -10.06
C SER A 25 -2.75 -5.67 -10.64
N PRO A 26 -1.43 -5.84 -10.82
CA PRO A 26 -0.57 -4.78 -11.33
C PRO A 26 -0.95 -4.35 -12.76
N GLY A 27 -1.54 -5.27 -13.54
CA GLY A 27 -2.01 -5.00 -14.89
C GLY A 27 -3.10 -3.94 -14.97
N THR A 28 -3.84 -3.66 -13.89
CA THR A 28 -4.82 -2.57 -13.86
C THR A 28 -4.15 -1.19 -13.92
N PHE A 29 -2.98 -1.04 -13.30
CA PHE A 29 -2.20 0.20 -13.32
C PHE A 29 -1.44 0.40 -14.62
N ILE A 30 -1.09 -0.70 -15.29
CA ILE A 30 -0.17 -0.71 -16.44
C ILE A 30 -0.93 -1.06 -17.73
N ARG A 31 -2.26 -0.95 -17.71
CA ARG A 31 -3.19 -1.40 -18.77
C ARG A 31 -2.92 -0.75 -20.14
N LYS A 32 -2.30 0.44 -20.17
CA LYS A 32 -1.96 1.17 -21.40
C LYS A 32 -0.60 0.79 -21.99
N VAL A 33 0.24 0.03 -21.30
CA VAL A 33 1.54 -0.40 -21.82
C VAL A 33 1.35 -1.69 -22.62
N GLY A 34 1.84 -1.69 -23.85
CA GLY A 34 1.86 -2.87 -24.73
C GLY A 34 2.58 -4.06 -24.07
N TYR A 35 2.31 -5.27 -24.54
CA TYR A 35 2.89 -6.50 -23.99
C TYR A 35 4.36 -6.64 -24.44
N ASN A 36 5.24 -5.84 -23.85
CA ASN A 36 6.68 -5.75 -24.13
C ASN A 36 7.51 -5.99 -22.86
N GLU A 37 8.82 -6.15 -22.97
CA GLU A 37 9.74 -6.29 -21.81
C GLU A 37 9.59 -5.17 -20.78
N GLU A 38 9.30 -3.95 -21.24
CA GLU A 38 9.06 -2.79 -20.38
C GLU A 38 7.85 -2.98 -19.47
N ARG A 39 6.79 -3.65 -19.95
CA ARG A 39 5.61 -3.97 -19.14
C ARG A 39 5.95 -4.93 -18.03
N VAL A 40 6.76 -5.97 -18.31
CA VAL A 40 7.18 -6.95 -17.30
C VAL A 40 8.01 -6.28 -16.22
N LYS A 41 8.92 -5.37 -16.60
CA LYS A 41 9.71 -4.57 -15.64
C LYS A 41 8.81 -3.65 -14.80
N ALA A 42 7.86 -2.97 -15.42
CA ALA A 42 6.91 -2.11 -14.72
C ALA A 42 6.01 -2.90 -13.75
N GLU A 43 5.51 -4.06 -14.16
CA GLU A 43 4.70 -4.95 -13.30
C GLU A 43 5.52 -5.44 -12.10
N SER A 44 6.77 -5.84 -12.31
CA SER A 44 7.66 -6.24 -11.21
C SER A 44 7.94 -5.09 -10.24
N TRP A 45 8.18 -3.88 -10.76
CA TRP A 45 8.41 -2.70 -9.93
C TRP A 45 7.18 -2.33 -9.11
N LEU A 46 6.00 -2.39 -9.72
CA LEU A 46 4.72 -2.13 -9.05
C LEU A 46 4.46 -3.14 -7.93
N LYS A 47 4.73 -4.43 -8.16
CA LYS A 47 4.63 -5.46 -7.11
C LYS A 47 5.58 -5.18 -5.95
N LYS A 48 6.81 -4.73 -6.21
CA LYS A 48 7.76 -4.34 -5.14
C LYS A 48 7.24 -3.18 -4.31
N ILE A 49 6.64 -2.17 -4.94
CA ILE A 49 6.00 -1.04 -4.23
C ILE A 49 4.83 -1.56 -3.38
N GLY A 50 3.99 -2.42 -3.94
CA GLY A 50 2.87 -3.03 -3.22
C GLY A 50 3.32 -3.78 -1.97
N ILE A 51 4.40 -4.56 -2.06
CA ILE A 51 5.01 -5.25 -0.90
C ILE A 51 5.47 -4.24 0.15
N GLY A 52 6.16 -3.17 -0.29
CA GLY A 52 6.57 -2.08 0.60
C GLY A 52 5.39 -1.45 1.35
N LEU A 53 4.29 -1.17 0.64
CA LEU A 53 3.05 -0.65 1.22
C LEU A 53 2.43 -1.62 2.24
N CYS A 54 2.42 -2.92 1.94
CA CYS A 54 1.93 -3.95 2.87
C CYS A 54 2.76 -4.06 4.15
N ILE A 55 4.06 -3.73 4.11
CA ILE A 55 4.94 -3.71 5.29
C ILE A 55 4.79 -2.39 6.07
N ILE A 56 4.66 -1.26 5.37
CA ILE A 56 4.50 0.06 6.00
C ILE A 56 3.15 0.17 6.70
N ALA A 57 2.08 -0.43 6.17
CA ALA A 57 0.75 -0.38 6.75
C ALA A 57 0.68 -0.86 8.23
N PRO A 58 1.19 -2.05 8.60
CA PRO A 58 1.22 -2.48 10.01
C PRO A 58 2.14 -1.62 10.88
N LEU A 59 3.25 -1.10 10.35
CA LEU A 59 4.11 -0.15 11.07
C LEU A 59 3.37 1.17 11.37
N PHE A 60 2.59 1.65 10.40
CA PHE A 60 1.77 2.85 10.55
C PHE A 60 0.61 2.64 11.52
N ALA A 61 -0.04 1.47 11.48
CA ALA A 61 -1.05 1.09 12.47
C ALA A 61 -0.46 1.03 13.89
N TYR A 62 0.73 0.45 14.04
CA TYR A 62 1.44 0.44 15.32
C TYR A 62 1.76 1.85 15.82
N PHE A 63 2.22 2.74 14.93
CA PHE A 63 2.45 4.14 15.28
C PHE A 63 1.18 4.84 15.79
N ILE A 64 0.05 4.67 15.09
CA ILE A 64 -1.25 5.21 15.53
C ILE A 64 -1.64 4.66 16.90
N TYR A 65 -1.45 3.35 17.12
CA TYR A 65 -1.70 2.71 18.43
C TYR A 65 -0.90 3.34 19.56
N THR A 66 0.38 3.61 19.34
CA THR A 66 1.21 4.27 20.36
C THR A 66 0.77 5.71 20.63
N LYS A 67 0.21 6.42 19.63
CA LYS A 67 -0.26 7.82 19.80
C LYS A 67 -1.67 7.94 20.37
N LEU A 68 -2.48 6.91 20.25
CA LEU A 68 -3.82 6.85 20.84
C LEU A 68 -3.79 6.48 22.33
N ASN A 69 -2.80 5.66 22.73
CA ASN A 69 -2.67 5.15 24.10
C ASN A 69 -1.59 5.87 24.94
N ALA A 70 -0.92 6.90 24.39
CA ALA A 70 0.04 7.75 25.08
C ALA A 70 -0.54 9.13 25.36
#